data_AF-A0A955YF53-F1
#
_entry.id   AF-A0A955YF53-F1
#
_cell.length_a   1.000
_cell.length_b   1.000
_cell.length_c   1.000
_cell.angle_alpha   90.00
_cell.angle_beta   90.00
_cell.angle_gamma   90.00
#
_symmetry.space_group_name_H-M   'P 1'
#
loop_
_entity.id
_entity.type
_entity.pdbx_description
1 polymer ?
#
loop_
_entity_poly.entity_id
_entity_poly.type
_entity_poly.pdbx_seq_one_letter_code
_entity_poly.pdbx_strand_id
1 'polypeptide(L)'
;MQPSDYRYVERTPSQESGANQTWDVTDGGRIVARADVYFGESQWGVRLTDDLPTLDVADLLRLAAHILVWECGCRADTVDVVLGRDGQHYPLIRTGPDYV
;
A
#
# COMPACT_ATOMS: atom_id res chain seq x y z
N MET A 1 14.66 7.38 2.80
CA MET A 1 14.06 7.87 1.54
C MET A 1 12.66 8.32 1.89
N GLN A 2 12.19 9.49 1.45
CA GLN A 2 10.81 9.88 1.77
C GLN A 2 9.86 9.27 0.72
N PRO A 3 8.64 8.86 1.09
CA PRO A 3 7.67 8.29 0.14
C PRO A 3 7.42 9.16 -1.10
N SER A 4 7.61 10.48 -0.98
CA SER A 4 7.48 11.47 -2.06
C SER A 4 8.46 11.31 -3.23
N ASP A 5 9.53 10.52 -3.07
CA ASP A 5 10.51 10.29 -4.13
C ASP A 5 10.07 9.17 -5.09
N TYR A 6 9.08 8.36 -4.69
CA TYR A 6 8.50 7.32 -5.53
C TYR A 6 7.44 7.88 -6.48
N ARG A 7 7.22 7.17 -7.59
CA ARG A 7 6.06 7.39 -8.45
C ARG A 7 5.11 6.21 -8.35
N TYR A 8 3.82 6.52 -8.26
CA TYR A 8 2.74 5.54 -8.17
C TYR A 8 2.04 5.45 -9.51
N VAL A 9 1.82 4.23 -9.99
CA VAL A 9 1.17 3.98 -11.28
C VAL A 9 0.06 2.97 -11.05
N GLU A 10 -1.19 3.39 -11.29
CA GLU A 10 -2.33 2.48 -11.26
C GLU A 10 -2.22 1.45 -12.39
N ARG A 11 -2.53 0.19 -12.05
CA ARG A 11 -2.56 -0.94 -12.97
C ARG A 11 -3.95 -1.56 -12.91
N THR A 12 -4.35 -2.17 -14.03
CA THR A 12 -5.49 -3.09 -14.00
C THR A 12 -5.19 -4.24 -13.03
N PRO A 13 -6.04 -4.49 -12.02
CA PRO A 13 -5.86 -5.61 -11.11
C PRO A 13 -5.80 -6.93 -11.86
N SER A 14 -4.93 -7.85 -11.45
CA SER A 14 -4.97 -9.19 -12.01
C SER A 14 -6.21 -9.94 -11.52
N GLN A 15 -6.85 -10.72 -12.40
CA GLN A 15 -8.03 -11.52 -12.01
C GLN A 15 -7.71 -12.48 -10.86
N GLU A 16 -6.47 -12.98 -10.79
CA GLU A 16 -6.00 -13.89 -9.74
C GLU A 16 -5.84 -13.21 -8.38
N SER A 17 -5.54 -11.90 -8.34
CA SER A 17 -5.33 -11.18 -7.09
C SER A 17 -6.62 -10.93 -6.31
N GLY A 18 -7.76 -10.86 -7.01
CA GLY A 18 -9.04 -10.42 -6.44
C GLY A 18 -9.03 -8.96 -5.94
N ALA A 19 -7.98 -8.19 -6.24
CA ALA A 19 -7.84 -6.83 -5.77
C ALA A 19 -8.79 -5.88 -6.52
N ASN A 20 -9.27 -4.85 -5.83
CA ASN A 20 -10.09 -3.82 -6.44
C ASN A 20 -9.24 -2.79 -7.18
N GLN A 21 -8.04 -2.50 -6.67
CA GLN A 21 -7.04 -1.66 -7.33
C GLN A 21 -5.65 -2.28 -7.14
N THR A 22 -4.76 -2.06 -8.10
CA THR A 22 -3.34 -2.45 -8.01
C THR A 22 -2.47 -1.26 -8.37
N TRP A 23 -1.45 -1.00 -7.56
CA TRP A 23 -0.55 0.14 -7.71
C TRP A 23 0.90 -0.34 -7.77
N ASP A 24 1.61 0.04 -8.83
CA ASP A 24 3.06 -0.12 -8.91
C ASP A 24 3.74 1.11 -8.29
N VAL A 25 4.67 0.86 -7.37
CA VAL A 25 5.59 1.86 -6.81
C VAL A 25 6.88 1.78 -7.59
N THR A 26 7.31 2.89 -8.17
CA THR A 26 8.49 2.96 -9.03
C THR A 26 9.55 3.92 -8.50
N ASP A 27 10.81 3.51 -8.62
CA ASP A 27 12.00 4.31 -8.33
C ASP A 27 12.94 4.26 -9.55
N GLY A 28 13.32 5.42 -10.07
CA GLY A 28 14.15 5.49 -11.29
C GLY A 28 13.58 4.76 -12.51
N GLY A 29 12.26 4.54 -12.57
CA GLY A 29 11.60 3.78 -13.63
C GLY A 29 11.57 2.26 -13.44
N ARG A 30 12.14 1.73 -12.34
CA ARG A 30 12.02 0.33 -11.94
C ARG A 30 10.87 0.17 -10.95
N ILE A 31 10.08 -0.89 -11.10
CA ILE A 31 9.09 -1.28 -10.09
C ILE A 31 9.82 -1.84 -8.87
N VAL A 32 9.59 -1.22 -7.72
CA VAL A 32 10.24 -1.58 -6.44
C VAL A 32 9.25 -2.08 -5.40
N ALA A 33 7.96 -1.79 -5.56
CA ALA A 33 6.90 -2.43 -4.79
C ALA A 33 5.59 -2.47 -5.59
N ARG A 34 4.67 -3.32 -5.13
CA ARG A 34 3.31 -3.41 -5.62
C ARG A 34 2.35 -3.47 -4.44
N ALA A 35 1.33 -2.62 -4.48
CA ALA A 35 0.25 -2.62 -3.52
C ALA A 35 -1.05 -3.09 -4.19
N ASP A 36 -1.59 -4.20 -3.72
CA ASP A 36 -2.93 -4.66 -4.08
C ASP A 36 -3.90 -4.18 -3.00
N VAL A 37 -4.90 -3.41 -3.39
CA VAL A 37 -5.86 -2.77 -2.48
C VAL A 37 -7.21 -3.46 -2.60
N TYR A 38 -7.73 -3.85 -1.45
CA TYR A 38 -8.97 -4.59 -1.27
C TYR A 38 -9.93 -3.71 -0.48
N PHE A 39 -11.15 -3.55 -0.97
CA PHE A 39 -12.19 -2.84 -0.26
C PHE A 39 -13.56 -3.48 -0.45
N GLY A 40 -14.28 -3.60 0.67
CA GLY A 40 -15.69 -4.00 0.73
C GLY A 40 -16.50 -2.98 1.52
N GLU A 41 -17.75 -3.32 1.83
CA GLU A 41 -18.66 -2.41 2.55
C GLU A 41 -18.17 -2.08 3.97
N SER A 42 -17.47 -3.02 4.63
CA SER A 42 -17.11 -2.91 6.05
C SER A 42 -15.61 -2.94 6.33
N GLN A 43 -14.76 -3.27 5.35
CA GLN A 43 -13.33 -3.45 5.58
C GLN A 43 -12.50 -3.05 4.37
N TRP A 44 -11.34 -2.48 4.65
CA TRP A 44 -10.28 -2.18 3.69
C TRP A 44 -9.02 -2.93 4.08
N GLY A 45 -8.24 -3.33 3.07
CA GLY A 45 -6.96 -3.99 3.27
C GLY A 45 -6.00 -3.72 2.12
N VAL A 46 -4.70 -3.83 2.42
CA VAL A 46 -3.63 -3.68 1.43
C VAL A 46 -2.68 -4.86 1.57
N ARG A 47 -2.35 -5.50 0.45
CA ARG A 47 -1.20 -6.39 0.39
C ARG A 47 -0.05 -5.67 -0.30
N LEU A 48 1.04 -5.43 0.44
CA LEU A 48 2.23 -4.77 -0.09
C LEU A 48 3.35 -5.79 -0.29
N THR A 49 3.76 -5.98 -1.54
CA THR A 49 4.93 -6.80 -1.91
C THR A 49 6.02 -5.87 -2.41
N ASP A 50 7.25 -6.01 -1.92
CA ASP A 50 8.34 -5.10 -2.25
C ASP A 50 9.68 -5.82 -2.54
N ASP A 51 10.58 -5.09 -3.22
CA ASP A 51 11.98 -5.44 -3.50
C ASP A 51 12.90 -4.32 -2.95
N LEU A 52 12.63 -3.89 -1.71
CA LEU A 52 13.27 -2.74 -1.04
C LEU A 52 13.98 -3.17 0.26
N PRO A 53 14.93 -4.12 0.25
CA PRO A 53 15.44 -4.81 1.45
C PRO A 53 16.06 -3.88 2.51
N THR A 54 16.39 -2.64 2.16
CA THR A 54 16.92 -1.62 3.06
C THR A 54 15.85 -0.88 3.87
N LEU A 55 14.57 -0.95 3.47
CA LEU A 55 13.47 -0.37 4.22
C LEU A 55 13.04 -1.31 5.35
N ASP A 56 12.76 -0.72 6.51
CA ASP A 56 12.16 -1.42 7.63
C ASP A 56 10.61 -1.46 7.51
N VAL A 57 9.97 -2.15 8.44
CA VAL A 57 8.51 -2.28 8.47
C VAL A 57 7.82 -0.92 8.55
N ALA A 58 8.34 0.02 9.36
CA ALA A 58 7.70 1.32 9.53
C ALA A 58 7.74 2.15 8.23
N ASP A 59 8.84 2.08 7.48
CA ASP A 59 8.96 2.73 6.19
C ASP A 59 8.02 2.12 5.13
N LEU A 60 7.84 0.78 5.15
CA LEU A 60 6.88 0.10 4.28
C LEU A 60 5.43 0.47 4.62
N LEU A 61 5.10 0.59 5.91
CA LEU A 61 3.77 1.02 6.34
C LEU A 61 3.48 2.48 5.95
N ARG A 62 4.48 3.37 6.02
CA ARG A 62 4.35 4.74 5.49
C ARG A 62 4.12 4.76 3.99
N LEU A 63 4.76 3.85 3.24
CA LEU A 63 4.53 3.72 1.81
C LEU A 63 3.08 3.30 1.51
N ALA A 64 2.55 2.33 2.26
CA ALA A 64 1.15 1.91 2.15
C ALA A 64 0.17 3.03 2.55
N ALA A 65 0.45 3.75 3.64
CA ALA A 65 -0.33 4.89 4.09
C ALA A 65 -0.41 5.99 3.01
N HIS A 66 0.72 6.30 2.36
CA HIS A 66 0.75 7.28 1.28
C HIS A 66 -0.17 6.88 0.11
N ILE A 67 -0.10 5.62 -0.33
CA ILE A 67 -0.97 5.08 -1.39
C ILE A 67 -2.45 5.19 -0.97
N LEU A 68 -2.78 4.80 0.26
CA LEU A 68 -4.16 4.84 0.77
C LEU A 68 -4.74 6.25 0.78
N VAL A 69 -3.95 7.24 1.19
CA VAL A 69 -4.40 8.64 1.33
C VAL A 69 -4.49 9.33 -0.03
N TRP A 70 -3.43 9.25 -0.84
CA TRP A 70 -3.24 10.12 -1.99
C TRP A 70 -3.66 9.48 -3.31
N GLU A 71 -3.48 8.16 -3.43
CA GLU A 71 -3.70 7.45 -4.71
C GLU A 71 -5.06 6.75 -4.73
N CYS A 72 -5.38 5.98 -3.69
CA CYS A 72 -6.61 5.18 -3.63
C CYS A 72 -7.84 5.96 -3.19
N GLY A 73 -7.67 7.10 -2.50
CA GLY A 73 -8.76 7.85 -1.89
C GLY A 73 -9.50 7.07 -0.80
N CYS A 74 -8.77 6.28 -0.01
CA CYS A 74 -9.33 5.46 1.06
C CYS A 74 -10.14 6.30 2.06
N ARG A 75 -11.34 5.82 2.41
CA ARG A 75 -12.24 6.49 3.36
C ARG A 75 -12.43 5.74 4.68
N ALA A 76 -11.81 4.56 4.82
CA ALA A 76 -11.97 3.74 6.01
C ALA A 76 -11.20 4.31 7.19
N ASP A 77 -11.76 4.19 8.40
CA ASP A 77 -11.07 4.60 9.63
C ASP A 77 -9.93 3.65 9.99
N THR A 78 -10.04 2.38 9.57
CA THR A 78 -9.04 1.34 9.78
C THR A 78 -8.76 0.59 8.49
N VAL A 79 -7.49 0.26 8.27
CA VAL A 79 -7.03 -0.53 7.13
C VAL A 79 -6.06 -1.59 7.63
N ASP A 80 -6.23 -2.83 7.18
CA ASP A 80 -5.29 -3.90 7.51
C ASP A 80 -4.22 -4.03 6.41
N VAL A 81 -2.95 -3.83 6.75
CA VAL A 81 -1.83 -3.93 5.80
C VAL A 81 -1.09 -5.24 6.01
N VAL A 82 -1.03 -6.07 4.98
CA VAL A 82 -0.25 -7.31 4.95
C VAL A 82 1.03 -7.06 4.20
N LEU A 83 2.18 -7.25 4.86
CA LEU A 83 3.48 -7.19 4.20
C LEU A 83 3.82 -8.55 3.61
N GLY A 84 4.10 -8.59 2.30
CA GLY A 84 4.45 -9.82 1.60
C GLY A 84 5.76 -10.46 2.06
N ARG A 85 6.62 -9.71 2.77
CA ARG A 85 7.92 -10.20 3.28
C ARG A 85 7.77 -11.29 4.33
N ASP A 86 6.86 -11.09 5.27
CA ASP A 86 6.69 -11.93 6.46
C ASP A 86 5.25 -12.43 6.64
N GLY A 87 4.33 -11.97 5.78
CA GLY A 87 2.90 -12.28 5.86
C GLY A 87 2.23 -11.71 7.11
N GLN A 88 2.88 -10.79 7.83
CA GLN A 88 2.33 -10.21 9.04
C GLN A 88 1.29 -9.13 8.70
N HIS A 89 0.31 -9.01 9.60
CA HIS A 89 -0.78 -8.04 9.53
C HIS A 89 -0.47 -6.84 10.41
N TYR A 90 -0.62 -5.66 9.85
CA TYR A 90 -0.35 -4.37 10.49
C TYR A 90 -1.58 -3.48 10.34
N PRO A 91 -2.40 -3.34 11.40
CA PRO A 91 -3.54 -2.44 11.36
C PRO A 91 -3.04 -1.00 11.37
N LEU A 92 -3.51 -0.21 10.40
CA LEU A 92 -3.33 1.23 10.35
C LEU A 92 -4.62 1.94 10.73
N ILE A 93 -4.49 3.01 11.50
CA ILE A 93 -5.62 3.82 11.98
C ILE A 93 -5.52 5.21 11.39
N ARG A 94 -6.62 5.70 10.81
CA ARG A 94 -6.68 7.04 10.26
C ARG A 94 -6.60 8.09 11.38
N THR A 95 -5.60 8.97 11.30
CA THR A 95 -5.42 10.08 12.23
C THR A 95 -5.32 11.40 11.46
N GLY A 96 -6.46 12.11 11.37
CA GLY A 96 -6.55 13.33 10.57
C GLY A 96 -6.36 13.04 9.06
N PRO A 97 -5.36 13.65 8.39
CA PRO A 97 -5.13 13.43 6.96
C PRO A 97 -4.31 12.17 6.64
N ASP A 98 -3.80 11.43 7.63
CA ASP A 98 -2.85 10.33 7.41
C ASP A 98 -3.27 9.03 8.14
N TYR A 99 -2.52 7.95 7.94
CA TYR A 99 -2.61 6.69 8.67
C TYR A 99 -1.36 6.44 9.52
N VAL A 100 -1.53 5.93 10.74
CA VAL A 100 -0.45 5.57 11.67
C VAL A 100 -0.57 4.15 12.19
#